data_AF-A0A972EFY7-F1
#
_entry.id   AF-A0A972EFY7-F1
#
_cell.length_a   1.000
_cell.length_b   1.000
_cell.length_c   1.000
_cell.angle_alpha   90.00
_cell.angle_beta   90.00
_cell.angle_gamma   90.00
#
_symmetry.space_group_name_H-M   'P 1'
#
loop_
_entity.id
_entity.type
_entity.pdbx_description
1 polymer ?
#
loop_
_entity_poly.entity_id
_entity_poly.type
_entity_poly.pdbx_seq_one_letter_code
_entity_poly.pdbx_strand_id
1 'polypeptide(L)'
;MTTYKILILDSENNPLTYIKNLLRNHGYEVVQKSVDHICKEIILKEMPHVILTNCFSNEKHKPQKCDILKDDYYIKKVPIIALFDRFDIKDKKKLVDMGIDDYICCPFEEVDLIFKIQNQARLMDLQKQLSMSQKALGENLQLIKKQKRELEKDLNLAAKIQEALIPKSFGDIPNCLFNCTFQPSGRVGGDIFDVFMLDDDNVGIYMLDVMGHGVASSMLAVTLSETLILDVGRGSPLKRKINEPPYYEIVTPLEVINYLNERFPFGRYSHYFTI
;
A
#
# COMPACT_ATOMS: atom_id res chain seq x y z
N MET A 1 8.15 1.72 33.36
CA MET A 1 9.37 2.10 32.62
C MET A 1 9.84 0.86 31.87
N THR A 2 10.16 0.99 30.59
CA THR A 2 10.74 -0.11 29.82
C THR A 2 12.11 -0.43 30.41
N THR A 3 12.26 -1.61 31.02
CA THR A 3 13.54 -2.03 31.59
C THR A 3 14.42 -2.55 30.46
N TYR A 4 15.47 -1.81 30.11
CA TYR A 4 16.45 -2.29 29.14
C TYR A 4 17.30 -3.40 29.75
N LYS A 5 17.58 -4.41 28.92
CA LYS A 5 18.43 -5.54 29.25
C LYS A 5 19.84 -5.33 28.70
N ILE A 6 20.83 -5.43 29.56
CA ILE A 6 22.23 -5.15 29.26
C ILE A 6 23.04 -6.43 29.43
N LEU A 7 23.76 -6.82 28.39
CA LEU A 7 24.69 -7.94 28.43
C LEU A 7 26.11 -7.42 28.65
N ILE A 8 26.71 -7.76 29.78
CA ILE A 8 28.11 -7.47 30.09
C ILE A 8 28.97 -8.67 29.67
N LEU A 9 29.99 -8.40 28.88
CA LEU A 9 30.98 -9.34 28.40
C LEU A 9 32.34 -9.02 29.05
N ASP A 10 32.84 -9.93 29.89
CA ASP A 10 34.05 -9.72 30.69
C ASP A 10 35.04 -10.90 30.67
N SER A 11 36.32 -10.65 30.95
CA SER A 11 37.32 -11.68 31.26
C SER A 11 37.48 -11.81 32.78
N GLU A 12 37.81 -13.00 33.30
CA GLU A 12 37.58 -13.40 34.70
C GLU A 12 38.29 -12.61 35.83
N ASN A 13 38.98 -11.48 35.58
CA ASN A 13 39.71 -10.72 36.60
C ASN A 13 39.45 -9.19 36.55
N ASN A 14 38.54 -8.69 37.42
CA ASN A 14 38.20 -7.26 37.72
C ASN A 14 37.68 -6.41 36.53
N PRO A 15 36.90 -5.29 36.68
CA PRO A 15 36.27 -4.58 37.82
C PRO A 15 34.72 -4.41 37.66
N LEU A 16 34.04 -5.26 36.87
CA LEU A 16 32.65 -5.06 36.43
C LEU A 16 31.55 -5.42 37.45
N THR A 17 31.90 -5.93 38.64
CA THR A 17 30.92 -6.11 39.74
C THR A 17 30.29 -4.78 40.15
N TYR A 18 31.07 -3.70 40.14
CA TYR A 18 30.57 -2.35 40.41
C TYR A 18 29.58 -1.90 39.32
N ILE A 19 29.95 -2.00 38.04
CA ILE A 19 29.07 -1.62 36.91
C ILE A 19 27.78 -2.42 36.92
N LYS A 20 27.85 -3.74 37.18
CA LYS A 20 26.66 -4.58 37.29
C LYS A 20 25.70 -4.08 38.39
N ASN A 21 26.22 -3.75 39.57
CA ASN A 21 25.41 -3.24 40.67
C ASN A 21 24.86 -1.84 40.36
N LEU A 22 25.69 -0.95 39.80
CA LEU A 22 25.30 0.39 39.37
C LEU A 22 24.13 0.34 38.37
N LEU A 23 24.22 -0.51 37.34
CA LEU A 23 23.16 -0.65 36.34
C LEU A 23 21.88 -1.25 36.93
N ARG A 24 21.99 -2.22 37.83
CA ARG A 24 20.82 -2.77 38.54
C ARG A 24 20.15 -1.73 39.43
N ASN A 25 20.93 -0.88 40.10
CA ASN A 25 20.40 0.22 40.91
C ASN A 25 19.63 1.26 40.06
N HIS A 26 20.03 1.42 38.80
CA HIS A 26 19.32 2.24 37.82
C HIS A 26 18.15 1.52 37.13
N GLY A 27 17.81 0.30 37.58
CA GLY A 27 16.64 -0.44 37.12
C GLY A 27 16.82 -1.23 35.83
N TYR A 28 18.06 -1.47 35.38
CA TYR A 28 18.34 -2.31 34.22
C TYR A 28 18.40 -3.80 34.57
N GLU A 29 17.97 -4.65 33.63
CA GLU A 29 18.21 -6.09 33.73
C GLU A 29 19.64 -6.38 33.25
N VAL A 30 20.49 -6.92 34.11
CA VAL A 30 21.91 -7.12 33.79
C VAL A 30 22.27 -8.60 33.82
N VAL A 31 22.75 -9.09 32.68
CA VAL A 31 23.31 -10.42 32.48
C VAL A 31 24.81 -10.27 32.24
N GLN A 32 25.63 -11.03 32.95
CA GLN A 32 27.08 -11.03 32.78
C GLN A 32 27.53 -12.40 32.28
N LYS A 33 28.39 -12.43 31.26
CA LYS A 33 28.97 -13.62 30.67
C LYS A 33 30.45 -13.43 30.41
N SER A 34 31.21 -14.52 30.46
CA SER A 34 32.63 -14.52 30.09
C SER A 34 32.79 -14.35 28.58
N VAL A 35 33.76 -13.54 28.14
CA VAL A 35 34.10 -13.32 26.73
C VAL A 35 34.48 -14.62 26.01
N ASP A 36 34.99 -15.62 26.74
CA ASP A 36 35.42 -16.90 26.17
C ASP A 36 34.28 -17.85 25.86
N HIS A 37 33.12 -17.63 26.48
CA HIS A 37 31.94 -18.45 26.29
C HIS A 37 30.88 -17.79 25.40
N ILE A 38 31.20 -16.66 24.74
CA ILE A 38 30.23 -15.97 23.89
C ILE A 38 30.00 -16.77 22.61
N CYS A 39 28.75 -17.19 22.43
CA CYS A 39 28.23 -17.72 21.19
C CYS A 39 26.99 -16.91 20.76
N LYS A 40 26.70 -16.90 19.46
CA LYS A 40 25.51 -16.23 18.90
C LYS A 40 24.21 -16.62 19.61
N GLU A 41 24.09 -17.90 19.97
CA GLU A 41 22.95 -18.46 20.69
C GLU A 41 22.67 -17.75 22.03
N ILE A 42 23.72 -17.32 22.75
CA ILE A 42 23.55 -16.62 24.03
C ILE A 42 22.97 -15.23 23.79
N ILE A 43 23.45 -14.52 22.77
CA ILE A 43 22.94 -13.18 22.45
C ILE A 43 21.51 -13.25 21.94
N LEU A 44 21.19 -14.25 21.11
CA LEU A 44 19.83 -14.49 20.62
C LEU A 44 18.87 -14.94 21.73
N LYS A 45 19.34 -15.72 22.70
CA LYS A 45 18.54 -16.15 23.85
C LYS A 45 18.27 -15.01 24.83
N GLU A 46 19.31 -14.24 25.15
CA GLU A 46 19.20 -13.17 26.13
C GLU A 46 18.52 -11.92 25.56
N MET A 47 18.56 -11.70 24.24
CA MET A 47 18.04 -10.52 23.54
C MET A 47 18.37 -9.19 24.25
N PRO A 48 19.67 -8.88 24.44
CA PRO A 48 20.06 -7.62 25.05
C PRO A 48 19.72 -6.42 24.17
N HIS A 49 19.45 -5.30 24.82
CA HIS A 49 19.27 -3.98 24.19
C HIS A 49 20.61 -3.26 24.02
N VAL A 50 21.61 -3.57 24.85
CA VAL A 50 22.97 -3.03 24.76
C VAL A 50 23.95 -4.11 25.21
N ILE A 51 25.08 -4.23 24.52
CA ILE A 51 26.21 -5.07 24.92
C ILE A 51 27.32 -4.15 25.45
N LEU A 52 27.75 -4.38 26.69
CA LEU A 52 28.93 -3.76 27.26
C LEU A 52 30.09 -4.75 27.19
N THR A 53 31.23 -4.34 26.64
CA THR A 53 32.42 -5.21 26.57
C THR A 53 33.66 -4.50 27.09
N ASN A 54 34.46 -5.24 27.83
CA ASN A 54 35.76 -4.80 28.30
C ASN A 54 36.83 -5.12 27.25
N CYS A 55 37.43 -4.09 26.64
CA CYS A 55 38.50 -4.27 25.65
C CYS A 55 39.90 -4.43 26.29
N PHE A 56 40.04 -4.58 27.61
CA PHE A 56 41.33 -4.93 28.23
C PHE A 56 41.44 -6.42 28.50
N SER A 57 42.22 -7.10 27.67
CA SER A 57 43.20 -8.04 28.17
C SER A 57 44.19 -8.37 27.06
N ASN A 58 45.44 -7.93 27.21
CA ASN A 58 46.63 -8.29 26.41
C ASN A 58 46.59 -8.14 24.87
N GLU A 59 47.74 -7.79 24.28
CA GLU A 59 47.92 -7.63 22.82
C GLU A 59 47.48 -8.85 21.98
N LYS A 60 47.29 -10.02 22.60
CA LYS A 60 46.84 -11.25 21.95
C LYS A 60 45.30 -11.40 21.80
N HIS A 61 44.46 -10.62 22.48
CA HIS A 61 42.98 -10.84 22.49
C HIS A 61 42.14 -9.59 22.14
N LYS A 62 42.78 -8.49 21.76
CA LYS A 62 42.20 -7.13 21.80
C LYS A 62 41.23 -6.68 20.67
N PRO A 63 41.14 -7.30 19.48
CA PRO A 63 40.13 -6.86 18.50
C PRO A 63 39.29 -7.96 17.82
N GLN A 64 39.63 -9.24 17.94
CA GLN A 64 39.12 -10.27 17.01
C GLN A 64 37.69 -10.78 17.30
N LYS A 65 37.09 -10.51 18.46
CA LYS A 65 35.76 -11.03 18.79
C LYS A 65 34.59 -10.06 18.55
N CYS A 66 34.82 -8.74 18.46
CA CYS A 66 33.75 -7.80 18.08
C CYS A 66 33.40 -7.93 16.59
N ASP A 67 34.40 -8.20 15.73
CA ASP A 67 34.21 -8.51 14.32
C ASP A 67 33.30 -9.74 14.14
N ILE A 68 33.54 -10.80 14.93
CA ILE A 68 32.73 -12.05 14.93
C ILE A 68 31.26 -11.78 15.33
N LEU A 69 31.01 -10.78 16.17
CA LEU A 69 29.67 -10.40 16.60
C LEU A 69 28.94 -9.58 15.53
N LYS A 70 29.65 -8.79 14.71
CA LYS A 70 29.07 -7.90 13.70
C LYS A 70 28.81 -8.58 12.34
N ASP A 71 29.34 -9.78 12.12
CA ASP A 71 29.05 -10.62 10.95
C ASP A 71 27.63 -11.21 10.93
N ASP A 72 26.93 -11.23 12.08
CA ASP A 72 25.58 -11.75 12.17
C ASP A 72 24.50 -10.67 11.98
N TYR A 73 23.51 -10.94 11.13
CA TYR A 73 22.45 -9.98 10.80
C TYR A 73 21.64 -9.51 12.02
N TYR A 74 21.44 -10.37 13.03
CA TYR A 74 20.68 -10.01 14.24
C TYR A 74 21.55 -9.30 15.26
N ILE A 75 22.79 -9.75 15.45
CA ILE A 75 23.71 -9.18 16.44
C ILE A 75 24.24 -7.82 15.99
N LYS A 76 24.39 -7.60 14.67
CA LYS A 76 24.77 -6.29 14.09
C LYS A 76 23.84 -5.14 14.51
N LYS A 77 22.58 -5.45 14.84
CA LYS A 77 21.57 -4.47 15.27
C LYS A 77 21.58 -4.18 16.76
N VAL A 78 22.31 -4.97 17.56
CA VAL A 78 22.46 -4.72 18.99
C VAL A 78 23.65 -3.77 19.18
N PRO A 79 23.47 -2.61 19.83
CA PRO A 79 24.53 -1.66 20.02
C PRO A 79 25.58 -2.20 21.00
N ILE A 80 26.86 -2.03 20.64
CA ILE A 80 28.00 -2.43 21.45
C ILE A 80 28.68 -1.17 21.99
N ILE A 81 28.80 -1.11 23.32
CA ILE A 81 29.54 -0.06 24.03
C ILE A 81 30.81 -0.69 24.61
N ALA A 82 31.97 -0.15 24.23
CA ALA A 82 33.27 -0.64 24.69
C ALA A 82 33.84 0.22 25.82
N LEU A 83 34.48 -0.43 26.80
CA LEU A 83 35.14 0.23 27.94
C LEU A 83 36.66 0.37 27.66
N PHE A 84 37.24 1.56 27.89
CA PHE A 84 38.66 1.95 27.65
C PHE A 84 39.40 2.57 28.87
N ASP A 85 40.55 2.04 29.30
CA ASP A 85 41.35 2.55 30.43
C ASP A 85 42.28 3.67 29.96
N ARG A 86 42.72 3.57 28.71
CA ARG A 86 43.45 4.62 27.98
C ARG A 86 42.96 4.64 26.55
N PHE A 87 42.86 5.84 25.99
CA PHE A 87 42.27 6.05 24.67
C PHE A 87 43.18 6.95 23.82
N ASP A 88 43.73 6.42 22.73
CA ASP A 88 44.48 7.20 21.74
C ASP A 88 43.59 7.51 20.52
N ILE A 89 43.88 8.60 19.81
CA ILE A 89 43.20 9.02 18.58
C ILE A 89 43.25 7.91 17.53
N LYS A 90 44.33 7.11 17.50
CA LYS A 90 44.49 5.95 16.60
C LYS A 90 43.47 4.84 16.86
N ASP A 91 42.88 4.79 18.05
CA ASP A 91 41.90 3.76 18.42
C ASP A 91 40.49 4.11 17.92
N LYS A 92 40.16 5.40 17.72
CA LYS A 92 38.85 5.82 17.19
C LYS A 92 38.51 5.19 15.84
N LYS A 93 39.49 5.14 14.92
CA LYS A 93 39.27 4.56 13.59
C LYS A 93 39.03 3.05 13.69
N LYS A 94 39.81 2.37 14.53
CA LYS A 94 39.66 0.94 14.81
C LYS A 94 38.28 0.59 15.37
N LEU A 95 37.70 1.44 16.24
CA LEU A 95 36.35 1.21 16.77
C LEU A 95 35.29 1.18 15.68
N VAL A 96 35.34 2.14 14.76
CA VAL A 96 34.39 2.22 13.65
C VAL A 96 34.54 1.00 12.75
N ASP A 97 35.78 0.60 12.46
CA ASP A 97 36.07 -0.58 11.63
C ASP A 97 35.57 -1.88 12.29
N MET A 98 35.62 -1.98 13.62
CA MET A 98 35.07 -3.09 14.42
C MET A 98 33.55 -2.98 14.64
N GLY A 99 32.94 -1.92 14.13
CA GLY A 99 31.53 -1.62 14.29
C GLY A 99 31.11 -1.24 15.70
N ILE A 100 31.99 -0.90 16.63
CA ILE A 100 31.58 -0.48 17.98
C ILE A 100 30.75 0.82 17.90
N ASP A 101 29.58 0.82 18.55
CA ASP A 101 28.58 1.88 18.43
C ASP A 101 28.85 3.06 19.38
N ASP A 102 29.48 2.78 20.53
CA ASP A 102 29.98 3.83 21.44
C ASP A 102 31.12 3.30 22.34
N TYR A 103 31.76 4.21 23.08
CA TYR A 103 32.80 3.86 24.03
C TYR A 103 32.76 4.73 25.29
N ILE A 104 33.37 4.22 26.38
CA ILE A 104 33.47 4.87 27.69
C ILE A 104 34.90 4.73 28.20
N CYS A 105 35.47 5.82 28.74
CA CYS A 105 36.82 5.82 29.29
C CYS A 105 36.81 5.65 30.82
N CYS A 106 37.63 4.77 31.39
CA CYS A 106 37.81 4.54 32.82
C CYS A 106 38.98 5.39 33.37
N PRO A 107 38.85 6.04 34.55
CA PRO A 107 37.62 6.13 35.36
C PRO A 107 36.55 6.98 34.67
N PHE A 108 35.28 6.57 34.76
CA PHE A 108 34.12 7.25 34.17
C PHE A 108 33.21 7.84 35.24
N GLU A 109 32.41 8.83 34.87
CA GLU A 109 31.28 9.30 35.67
C GLU A 109 30.05 8.41 35.43
N GLU A 110 29.28 8.11 36.49
CA GLU A 110 28.10 7.24 36.38
C GLU A 110 27.10 7.77 35.35
N VAL A 111 26.92 9.09 35.31
CA VAL A 111 25.99 9.79 34.42
C VAL A 111 26.34 9.52 32.95
N ASP A 112 27.62 9.51 32.59
CA ASP A 112 28.07 9.27 31.21
C ASP A 112 27.74 7.86 30.74
N LEU A 113 27.97 6.86 31.59
CA LEU A 113 27.66 5.46 31.29
C LEU A 113 26.16 5.27 31.07
N ILE A 114 25.35 5.81 31.97
CA ILE A 114 23.89 5.69 31.91
C ILE A 114 23.35 6.41 30.67
N PHE A 115 23.82 7.63 30.37
CA PHE A 115 23.39 8.40 29.21
C PHE A 115 23.68 7.65 27.90
N LYS A 116 24.89 7.10 27.76
CA LYS A 116 25.28 6.35 26.55
C LYS A 116 24.44 5.09 26.37
N ILE A 117 24.20 4.32 27.43
CA ILE A 117 23.34 3.13 27.38
C ILE A 117 21.91 3.51 26.97
N GLN A 118 21.34 4.55 27.58
CA GLN A 118 19.98 5.00 27.26
C GLN A 118 19.86 5.46 25.81
N ASN A 119 20.85 6.21 25.32
CA ASN A 119 20.86 6.68 23.95
C ASN A 119 20.93 5.51 22.95
N GLN A 120 21.84 4.56 23.18
CA GLN A 120 22.01 3.39 22.32
C GLN A 120 20.78 2.47 22.32
N ALA A 121 20.20 2.19 23.49
CA ALA A 121 18.98 1.40 23.59
C ALA A 121 17.81 2.08 22.85
N ARG A 122 17.65 3.40 23.01
CA ARG A 122 16.61 4.18 22.32
C ARG A 122 16.79 4.16 20.80
N LEU A 123 18.03 4.27 20.30
CA LEU A 123 18.32 4.21 18.88
C LEU A 123 17.97 2.83 18.29
N MET A 124 18.28 1.75 19.00
CA MET A 124 17.91 0.39 18.61
C MET A 124 16.39 0.22 18.51
N ASP A 125 15.63 0.72 19.48
CA ASP A 125 14.16 0.66 19.46
C ASP A 125 13.58 1.44 18.28
N LEU A 126 14.08 2.64 18.02
CA LEU A 126 13.64 3.46 16.87
C LEU A 126 13.95 2.76 15.53
N GLN A 127 15.15 2.17 15.39
CA GLN A 127 15.51 1.40 14.20
C GLN A 127 14.61 0.18 14.00
N LYS A 128 14.28 -0.53 15.09
CA LYS A 128 13.35 -1.66 15.05
C LYS A 128 11.96 -1.23 14.60
N GLN A 129 11.43 -0.14 15.17
CA GLN A 129 10.13 0.43 14.78
C GLN A 129 10.11 0.85 13.32
N LEU A 130 11.16 1.52 12.84
CA LEU A 130 11.28 1.93 11.46
C LEU A 130 11.28 0.72 10.51
N SER A 131 12.06 -0.32 10.82
CA SER A 131 12.13 -1.54 10.01
C SER A 131 10.78 -2.27 9.95
N MET A 132 10.04 -2.35 11.06
CA MET A 132 8.70 -2.94 11.09
C MET A 132 7.71 -2.13 10.25
N SER A 133 7.73 -0.80 10.38
CA SER A 133 6.88 0.11 9.61
C SER A 133 7.16 0.02 8.12
N GLN A 134 8.43 0.01 7.72
CA GLN A 134 8.85 -0.17 6.33
C GLN A 134 8.36 -1.50 5.74
N LYS A 135 8.45 -2.60 6.52
CA LYS A 135 7.95 -3.91 6.09
C LYS A 135 6.43 -3.89 5.90
N ALA A 136 5.68 -3.38 6.88
CA ALA A 136 4.23 -3.29 6.79
C ALA A 136 3.77 -2.39 5.62
N LEU A 137 4.46 -1.27 5.39
CA LEU A 137 4.20 -0.39 4.25
C LEU A 137 4.44 -1.12 2.91
N GLY A 138 5.54 -1.88 2.81
CA GLY A 138 5.85 -2.68 1.62
C GLY A 138 4.77 -3.71 1.30
N GLU A 139 4.28 -4.43 2.32
CA GLU A 139 3.20 -5.41 2.19
C GLU A 139 1.88 -4.74 1.75
N ASN A 140 1.50 -3.63 2.38
CA ASN A 140 0.30 -2.87 2.01
C ASN A 140 0.37 -2.35 0.57
N LEU A 141 1.52 -1.83 0.13
CA LEU A 141 1.71 -1.37 -1.25
C LEU A 141 1.57 -2.51 -2.26
N GLN A 142 2.04 -3.71 -1.93
CA GLN A 142 1.85 -4.88 -2.79
C GLN A 142 0.37 -5.26 -2.90
N LEU A 143 -0.37 -5.23 -1.78
CA LEU A 143 -1.80 -5.51 -1.76
C LEU A 143 -2.59 -4.50 -2.61
N ILE A 144 -2.36 -3.20 -2.41
CA ILE A 144 -3.04 -2.14 -3.17
C ILE A 144 -2.74 -2.27 -4.67
N LYS A 145 -1.48 -2.56 -5.04
CA LYS A 145 -1.12 -2.79 -6.45
C LYS A 145 -1.84 -3.99 -7.04
N LYS A 146 -2.01 -5.07 -6.28
CA LYS A 146 -2.77 -6.25 -6.74
C LYS A 146 -4.24 -5.92 -6.96
N GLN A 147 -4.89 -5.29 -5.99
CA GLN A 147 -6.29 -4.88 -6.08
C GLN A 147 -6.53 -3.91 -7.25
N LYS A 148 -5.62 -2.94 -7.44
CA LYS A 148 -5.69 -2.02 -8.58
C LYS A 148 -5.64 -2.76 -9.92
N ARG A 149 -4.75 -3.76 -10.06
CA ARG A 149 -4.66 -4.56 -11.29
C ARG A 149 -5.92 -5.38 -11.56
N GLU A 150 -6.55 -5.91 -10.52
CA GLU A 150 -7.82 -6.64 -10.64
C GLU A 150 -8.93 -5.69 -11.09
N LEU A 151 -9.06 -4.53 -10.44
CA LEU A 151 -10.02 -3.50 -10.83
C LEU A 151 -9.79 -3.01 -12.27
N GLU A 152 -8.55 -2.79 -12.69
CA GLU A 152 -8.23 -2.39 -14.06
C GLU A 152 -8.64 -3.47 -15.08
N LYS A 153 -8.51 -4.76 -14.74
CA LYS A 153 -8.99 -5.85 -15.61
C LYS A 153 -10.51 -5.82 -15.74
N ASP A 154 -11.23 -5.67 -14.64
CA ASP A 154 -12.69 -5.64 -14.64
C ASP A 154 -13.22 -4.43 -15.42
N LEU A 155 -12.61 -3.26 -15.24
CA LEU A 155 -12.93 -2.06 -16.01
C LEU A 155 -12.67 -2.23 -17.51
N ASN A 156 -11.59 -2.91 -17.89
CA ASN A 156 -11.31 -3.19 -19.30
C ASN A 156 -12.33 -4.18 -19.90
N LEU A 157 -12.83 -5.15 -19.12
CA LEU A 157 -13.90 -6.04 -19.56
C LEU A 157 -15.21 -5.28 -19.74
N ALA A 158 -15.57 -4.42 -18.77
CA ALA A 158 -16.75 -3.56 -18.88
C ALA A 158 -16.67 -2.64 -20.11
N ALA A 159 -15.50 -2.04 -20.37
CA ALA A 159 -15.26 -1.22 -21.56
C ALA A 159 -15.54 -1.99 -22.86
N LYS A 160 -15.05 -3.22 -22.97
CA LYS A 160 -15.30 -4.08 -24.15
C LYS A 160 -16.78 -4.40 -24.35
N ILE A 161 -17.52 -4.60 -23.26
CA ILE A 161 -18.97 -4.84 -23.31
C ILE A 161 -19.68 -3.57 -23.82
N GLN A 162 -19.36 -2.41 -23.25
CA GLN A 162 -19.91 -1.13 -23.70
C GLN A 162 -19.59 -0.86 -25.18
N GLU A 163 -18.35 -1.07 -25.60
CA GLU A 163 -17.91 -0.89 -26.99
C GLU A 163 -18.62 -1.86 -27.96
N ALA A 164 -18.98 -3.06 -27.51
CA ALA A 164 -19.74 -4.02 -28.31
C ALA A 164 -21.21 -3.60 -28.52
N LEU A 165 -21.76 -2.78 -27.61
CA LEU A 165 -23.11 -2.24 -27.72
C LEU A 165 -23.19 -1.00 -28.59
N ILE A 166 -22.06 -0.29 -28.78
CA ILE A 166 -22.02 0.89 -29.63
C ILE A 166 -22.03 0.45 -31.11
N PRO A 167 -22.95 0.97 -31.92
CA PRO A 167 -23.04 0.62 -33.34
C PRO A 167 -21.76 1.01 -34.08
N LYS A 168 -21.14 0.04 -34.76
CA LYS A 168 -19.95 0.26 -35.60
C LYS A 168 -20.28 0.70 -37.03
N SER A 169 -21.53 0.46 -37.44
CA SER A 169 -22.09 0.85 -38.73
C SER A 169 -23.60 0.92 -38.59
N PHE A 170 -24.23 1.92 -39.19
CA PHE A 170 -25.67 2.17 -39.10
C PHE A 170 -26.48 1.54 -40.25
N GLY A 171 -25.84 0.71 -41.08
CA GLY A 171 -26.44 0.16 -42.30
C GLY A 171 -26.65 1.21 -43.39
N ASP A 172 -27.37 0.81 -44.45
CA ASP A 172 -27.76 1.71 -45.54
C ASP A 172 -29.05 2.43 -45.15
N ILE A 173 -28.93 3.68 -44.71
CA ILE A 173 -30.07 4.56 -44.45
C ILE A 173 -30.32 5.42 -45.70
N PRO A 174 -31.50 5.34 -46.34
CA PRO A 174 -31.77 6.05 -47.58
C PRO A 174 -31.50 7.56 -47.44
N ASN A 175 -30.75 8.12 -48.38
CA ASN A 175 -30.45 9.56 -48.48
C ASN A 175 -29.68 10.17 -47.29
N CYS A 176 -29.16 9.37 -46.36
CA CYS A 176 -28.41 9.85 -45.20
C CYS A 176 -27.08 9.10 -45.02
N LEU A 177 -26.04 9.80 -44.57
CA LEU A 177 -24.75 9.20 -44.25
C LEU A 177 -24.39 9.54 -42.80
N PHE A 178 -24.15 8.50 -42.01
CA PHE A 178 -23.82 8.62 -40.59
C PHE A 178 -22.42 8.09 -40.30
N ASN A 179 -21.64 8.91 -39.60
CA ASN A 179 -20.33 8.55 -39.08
C ASN A 179 -20.30 8.83 -37.60
N CYS A 180 -19.72 7.91 -36.83
CA CYS A 180 -19.60 8.06 -35.39
C CYS A 180 -18.19 7.72 -34.91
N THR A 181 -17.81 8.30 -33.77
CA THR A 181 -16.59 7.94 -33.04
C THR A 181 -16.90 8.06 -31.57
N PHE A 182 -16.62 6.99 -30.82
CA PHE A 182 -16.83 6.95 -29.39
C PHE A 182 -15.49 6.91 -28.67
N GLN A 183 -15.22 7.93 -27.85
CA GLN A 183 -13.99 8.03 -27.08
C GLN A 183 -14.31 8.45 -25.63
N PRO A 184 -14.43 7.50 -24.69
CA PRO A 184 -14.69 7.83 -23.31
C PRO A 184 -13.48 8.52 -22.66
N SER A 185 -13.72 9.41 -21.70
CA SER A 185 -12.66 10.08 -20.93
C SER A 185 -11.92 9.13 -19.97
N GLY A 186 -12.60 8.07 -19.53
CA GLY A 186 -12.05 6.97 -18.74
C GLY A 186 -12.02 5.65 -19.49
N ARG A 187 -12.14 4.52 -18.77
CA ARG A 187 -12.29 3.19 -19.39
C ARG A 187 -13.72 2.95 -19.90
N VAL A 188 -14.70 3.51 -19.22
CA VAL A 188 -16.13 3.43 -19.53
C VAL A 188 -16.72 4.84 -19.47
N GLY A 189 -17.75 5.10 -20.26
CA GLY A 189 -18.41 6.42 -20.35
C GLY A 189 -19.89 6.37 -19.97
N GLY A 190 -20.46 7.49 -19.55
CA GLY A 190 -21.92 7.64 -19.36
C GLY A 190 -22.66 7.89 -20.68
N ASP A 191 -21.92 8.13 -21.75
CA ASP A 191 -22.43 8.53 -23.04
C ASP A 191 -22.73 7.28 -23.88
N ILE A 192 -23.85 7.29 -24.61
CA ILE A 192 -24.19 6.26 -25.60
C ILE A 192 -25.08 6.86 -26.68
N PHE A 193 -24.99 6.36 -27.90
CA PHE A 193 -25.81 6.84 -29.00
C PHE A 193 -26.17 5.67 -29.91
N ASP A 194 -27.24 5.83 -30.67
CA ASP A 194 -27.62 4.88 -31.71
C ASP A 194 -28.38 5.57 -32.85
N VAL A 195 -28.29 4.97 -34.03
CA VAL A 195 -29.03 5.37 -35.24
C VAL A 195 -29.55 4.11 -35.93
N PHE A 196 -30.86 4.06 -36.14
CA PHE A 196 -31.51 2.90 -36.73
C PHE A 196 -32.78 3.30 -37.50
N MET A 197 -33.19 2.45 -38.43
CA MET A 197 -34.49 2.59 -39.09
C MET A 197 -35.61 2.23 -38.11
N LEU A 198 -36.56 3.14 -37.90
CA LEU A 198 -37.80 2.84 -37.19
C LEU A 198 -38.72 2.03 -38.10
N ASP A 199 -38.84 2.39 -39.37
CA ASP A 199 -39.53 1.64 -40.42
C ASP A 199 -38.90 1.97 -41.79
N ASP A 200 -39.60 1.78 -42.89
CA ASP A 200 -39.04 2.03 -44.23
C ASP A 200 -38.80 3.53 -44.52
N ASP A 201 -39.49 4.43 -43.83
CA ASP A 201 -39.50 5.88 -44.12
C ASP A 201 -38.97 6.74 -42.96
N ASN A 202 -38.87 6.19 -41.73
CA ASN A 202 -38.53 6.92 -40.52
C ASN A 202 -37.23 6.42 -39.90
N VAL A 203 -36.36 7.37 -39.51
CA VAL A 203 -35.08 7.09 -38.84
C VAL A 203 -35.16 7.54 -37.38
N GLY A 204 -34.75 6.68 -36.47
CA GLY A 204 -34.56 6.99 -35.06
C GLY A 204 -33.10 7.32 -34.76
N ILE A 205 -32.87 8.42 -34.05
CA ILE A 205 -31.54 8.85 -33.59
C ILE A 205 -31.68 9.27 -32.13
N TYR A 206 -30.75 8.85 -31.27
CA TYR A 206 -30.62 9.41 -29.93
C TYR A 206 -29.15 9.52 -29.51
N MET A 207 -28.88 10.45 -28.62
CA MET A 207 -27.58 10.58 -27.94
C MET A 207 -27.84 10.82 -26.46
N LEU A 208 -27.50 9.83 -25.65
CA LEU A 208 -27.67 9.84 -24.21
C LEU A 208 -26.36 10.23 -23.53
N ASP A 209 -26.44 11.10 -22.53
CA ASP A 209 -25.35 11.41 -21.59
C ASP A 209 -25.87 11.25 -20.15
N VAL A 210 -25.30 10.30 -19.42
CA VAL A 210 -25.60 10.04 -18.01
C VAL A 210 -24.60 10.78 -17.12
N MET A 211 -25.12 11.56 -16.16
CA MET A 211 -24.33 12.32 -15.20
C MET A 211 -23.19 11.49 -14.58
N GLY A 212 -21.98 12.04 -14.65
CA GLY A 212 -20.80 11.49 -13.99
C GLY A 212 -20.02 10.51 -14.86
N HIS A 213 -18.94 9.97 -14.31
CA HIS A 213 -18.03 9.10 -15.05
C HIS A 213 -17.75 7.81 -14.26
N GLY A 214 -17.61 6.70 -14.99
CA GLY A 214 -17.28 5.40 -14.41
C GLY A 214 -18.38 4.36 -14.59
N VAL A 215 -18.28 3.29 -13.80
CA VAL A 215 -19.07 2.06 -14.01
C VAL A 215 -20.58 2.27 -13.82
N ALA A 216 -20.96 3.08 -12.83
CA ALA A 216 -22.38 3.31 -12.53
C ALA A 216 -23.08 4.07 -13.67
N SER A 217 -22.48 5.17 -14.16
CA SER A 217 -23.05 5.93 -15.27
C SER A 217 -23.05 5.12 -16.57
N SER A 218 -21.99 4.33 -16.84
CA SER A 218 -21.96 3.46 -18.01
C SER A 218 -23.01 2.35 -17.97
N MET A 219 -23.26 1.74 -16.81
CA MET A 219 -24.31 0.73 -16.67
C MET A 219 -25.71 1.32 -16.89
N LEU A 220 -25.95 2.54 -16.40
CA LEU A 220 -27.22 3.22 -16.64
C LEU A 220 -27.38 3.58 -18.12
N ALA A 221 -26.33 4.06 -18.79
CA ALA A 221 -26.32 4.34 -20.22
C ALA A 221 -26.68 3.09 -21.04
N VAL A 222 -26.04 1.96 -20.74
CA VAL A 222 -26.36 0.66 -21.35
C VAL A 222 -27.81 0.25 -21.08
N THR A 223 -28.29 0.40 -19.85
CA THR A 223 -29.68 0.05 -19.51
C THR A 223 -30.70 0.92 -20.24
N LEU A 224 -30.42 2.22 -20.41
CA LEU A 224 -31.26 3.15 -21.16
C LEU A 224 -31.30 2.77 -22.64
N SER A 225 -30.14 2.50 -23.23
CA SER A 225 -30.00 2.04 -24.61
C SER A 225 -30.76 0.73 -24.86
N GLU A 226 -30.61 -0.26 -23.98
CA GLU A 226 -31.36 -1.53 -24.00
C GLU A 226 -32.86 -1.36 -23.72
N THR A 227 -33.32 -0.22 -23.19
CA THR A 227 -34.75 0.05 -23.03
C THR A 227 -35.36 0.61 -24.31
N LEU A 228 -34.55 1.25 -25.15
CA LEU A 228 -34.96 1.80 -26.45
C LEU A 228 -34.99 0.72 -27.54
N ILE A 229 -35.68 -0.40 -27.26
CA ILE A 229 -35.82 -1.54 -28.17
C ILE A 229 -36.82 -1.20 -29.28
N LEU A 230 -36.58 -1.68 -30.51
CA LEU A 230 -37.45 -1.46 -31.68
C LEU A 230 -38.71 -2.35 -31.72
N ASP A 231 -38.67 -3.50 -31.06
CA ASP A 231 -39.72 -4.52 -31.13
C ASP A 231 -40.96 -4.16 -30.27
N VAL A 232 -42.07 -3.87 -30.95
CA VAL A 232 -43.37 -3.56 -30.34
C VAL A 232 -43.88 -4.70 -29.44
N GLY A 233 -43.63 -5.95 -29.83
CA GLY A 233 -44.04 -7.14 -29.06
C GLY A 233 -43.29 -7.31 -27.74
N ARG A 234 -42.15 -6.63 -27.60
CA ARG A 234 -41.32 -6.60 -26.38
C ARG A 234 -41.52 -5.35 -25.54
N GLY A 235 -42.46 -4.48 -25.92
CA GLY A 235 -42.79 -3.26 -25.17
C GLY A 235 -41.90 -2.06 -25.53
N SER A 236 -41.55 -1.91 -26.82
CA SER A 236 -40.84 -0.74 -27.35
C SER A 236 -41.48 0.58 -26.89
N PRO A 237 -40.72 1.52 -26.31
CA PRO A 237 -41.21 2.88 -26.09
C PRO A 237 -41.25 3.71 -27.38
N LEU A 238 -40.64 3.23 -28.46
CA LEU A 238 -40.50 3.94 -29.74
C LEU A 238 -41.70 3.71 -30.67
N LYS A 239 -42.43 2.61 -30.47
CA LYS A 239 -43.58 2.22 -31.28
C LYS A 239 -44.71 1.73 -30.40
N ARG A 240 -45.91 2.27 -30.61
CA ARG A 240 -47.12 1.84 -29.91
C ARG A 240 -47.95 0.95 -30.82
N LYS A 241 -48.46 -0.15 -30.27
CA LYS A 241 -49.31 -1.08 -31.01
C LYS A 241 -50.69 -0.47 -31.26
N ILE A 242 -51.18 -0.55 -32.49
CA ILE A 242 -52.53 -0.15 -32.89
C ILE A 242 -53.28 -1.35 -33.50
N ASN A 243 -54.60 -1.24 -33.59
CA ASN A 243 -55.47 -2.35 -34.05
C ASN A 243 -55.63 -2.42 -35.58
N GLU A 244 -55.16 -1.41 -36.31
CA GLU A 244 -55.29 -1.28 -37.76
C GLU A 244 -53.92 -1.31 -38.44
N PRO A 245 -53.78 -1.83 -39.68
CA PRO A 245 -52.53 -1.79 -40.44
C PRO A 245 -51.95 -0.35 -40.50
N PRO A 246 -50.64 -0.14 -40.27
CA PRO A 246 -49.56 -1.13 -40.20
C PRO A 246 -49.36 -1.81 -38.83
N TYR A 247 -50.35 -1.72 -37.92
CA TYR A 247 -50.39 -2.30 -36.57
C TYR A 247 -49.42 -1.68 -35.55
N TYR A 248 -48.74 -0.61 -35.94
CA TYR A 248 -47.99 0.25 -35.04
C TYR A 248 -48.13 1.72 -35.44
N GLU A 249 -47.90 2.60 -34.48
CA GLU A 249 -47.63 4.01 -34.71
C GLU A 249 -46.29 4.38 -34.06
N ILE A 250 -45.54 5.29 -34.68
CA ILE A 250 -44.31 5.81 -34.11
C ILE A 250 -44.65 6.81 -33.01
N VAL A 251 -44.03 6.63 -31.86
CA VAL A 251 -44.25 7.47 -30.67
C VAL A 251 -43.43 8.76 -30.80
N THR A 252 -43.99 9.88 -30.35
CA THR A 252 -43.29 11.18 -30.40
C THR A 252 -42.10 11.21 -29.44
N PRO A 253 -41.01 11.96 -29.72
CA PRO A 253 -39.88 12.07 -28.81
C PRO A 253 -40.25 12.51 -27.39
N LEU A 254 -41.27 13.39 -27.25
CA LEU A 254 -41.76 13.85 -25.95
C LEU A 254 -42.36 12.69 -25.11
N GLU A 255 -43.13 11.81 -25.75
CA GLU A 255 -43.70 10.63 -25.09
C GLU A 255 -42.60 9.64 -24.69
N VAL A 256 -41.58 9.45 -25.52
CA VAL A 256 -40.40 8.61 -25.18
C VAL A 256 -39.67 9.17 -23.96
N ILE A 257 -39.43 10.49 -23.90
CA ILE A 257 -38.78 11.14 -22.76
C ILE A 257 -39.61 10.97 -21.48
N ASN A 258 -40.93 11.14 -21.55
CA ASN A 258 -41.82 10.94 -20.40
C ASN A 258 -41.75 9.50 -19.89
N TYR A 259 -41.78 8.51 -20.80
CA TYR A 259 -41.60 7.10 -20.45
C TYR A 259 -40.26 6.84 -19.75
N LEU A 260 -39.15 7.38 -20.27
CA LEU A 260 -37.84 7.21 -19.68
C LEU A 260 -37.77 7.88 -18.28
N ASN A 261 -38.37 9.05 -18.11
CA ASN A 261 -38.39 9.76 -16.83
C ASN A 261 -39.19 9.02 -15.76
N GLU A 262 -40.32 8.40 -16.13
CA GLU A 262 -41.11 7.55 -15.22
C GLU A 262 -40.37 6.27 -14.84
N ARG A 263 -39.66 5.66 -15.79
CA ARG A 263 -38.94 4.40 -15.58
C ARG A 263 -37.61 4.56 -14.86
N PHE A 264 -36.92 5.68 -15.09
CA PHE A 264 -35.61 6.00 -14.51
C PHE A 264 -35.66 7.29 -13.67
N PRO A 265 -36.48 7.34 -12.60
CA PRO A 265 -36.62 8.55 -11.81
C PRO A 265 -35.36 8.80 -10.98
N PHE A 266 -34.97 10.07 -10.86
CA PHE A 266 -33.81 10.49 -10.09
C PHE A 266 -33.80 9.94 -8.65
N GLY A 267 -34.96 9.89 -7.99
CA GLY A 267 -35.07 9.40 -6.61
C GLY A 267 -34.62 7.94 -6.40
N ARG A 268 -34.62 7.12 -7.46
CA ARG A 268 -34.21 5.71 -7.40
C ARG A 268 -32.77 5.50 -7.83
N TYR A 269 -32.33 6.22 -8.87
CA TYR A 269 -31.02 5.99 -9.49
C TYR A 269 -29.95 7.00 -9.03
N SER A 270 -30.36 8.12 -8.41
CA SER A 270 -29.48 9.23 -7.99
C SER A 270 -28.57 9.78 -9.09
N HIS A 271 -28.90 9.49 -10.34
CA HIS A 271 -28.25 9.97 -11.55
C HIS A 271 -29.35 10.60 -12.41
N TYR A 272 -29.02 11.69 -13.10
CA TYR A 272 -29.83 12.23 -14.18
C TYR A 272 -29.15 11.93 -15.51
N PHE A 273 -29.91 11.98 -16.60
CA PHE A 273 -29.40 11.81 -17.95
C PHE A 273 -30.02 12.86 -18.87
N THR A 274 -29.34 13.13 -19.97
CA THR A 274 -29.82 13.98 -21.06
C THR A 274 -29.91 13.14 -22.33
N ILE A 275 -30.89 13.41 -23.20
CA ILE A 275 -31.16 12.71 -24.46
C ILE A 275 -31.51 13.69 -25.56
#